data_AF-A0A355IXU8-F1
#
_entry.id   AF-A0A355IXU8-F1
#
_cell.length_a   1.000
_cell.length_b   1.000
_cell.length_c   1.000
_cell.angle_alpha   90.00
_cell.angle_beta   90.00
_cell.angle_gamma   90.00
#
_symmetry.space_group_name_H-M   'P 1'
#
loop_
_entity.id
_entity.type
_entity.pdbx_description
1 polymer ?
#
loop_
_entity_poly.entity_id
_entity_poly.type
_entity_poly.pdbx_seq_one_letter_code
_entity_poly.pdbx_strand_id
1 'polypeptide(L)'
;MATKNLLIIAYSILGIVNIYCFLFQRTTRKIRRYAVGTTNIKLQNEFLPDWYFWFYFASMLRFIPIVWLAFLDWKIAVIIFIIVGILKLILPVNDYAHIQKIKKHFEKKIAGMKATDKDFQLLEIVLEAEKKTV
;
A
#
# COMPACT_ATOMS: atom_id res chain seq x y z
N MET A 1 -0.13 -20.67 26.37
CA MET A 1 0.73 -19.47 26.22
C MET A 1 1.28 -19.35 24.80
N ALA A 2 1.83 -20.42 24.20
CA ALA A 2 2.37 -20.44 22.83
C ALA A 2 1.38 -19.97 21.74
N THR A 3 0.12 -20.42 21.78
CA THR A 3 -0.90 -20.07 20.76
C THR A 3 -1.22 -18.57 20.71
N LYS A 4 -1.30 -17.90 21.88
CA LYS A 4 -1.54 -16.45 21.95
C LYS A 4 -0.39 -15.67 21.30
N ASN A 5 0.85 -16.06 21.60
CA ASN A 5 2.05 -15.41 21.04
C ASN A 5 2.13 -15.60 19.52
N LEU A 6 1.81 -16.79 19.00
CA LEU A 6 1.77 -17.04 17.56
C LEU A 6 0.74 -16.15 16.85
N LEU A 7 -0.45 -15.96 17.43
CA LEU A 7 -1.47 -15.08 16.86
C LEU A 7 -1.05 -13.61 16.86
N ILE A 8 -0.40 -13.17 17.94
CA ILE A 8 0.17 -11.81 18.04
C ILE A 8 1.22 -11.59 16.95
N ILE A 9 2.16 -12.53 16.79
CA ILE A 9 3.21 -12.45 15.78
C ILE A 9 2.60 -12.45 14.37
N ALA A 10 1.70 -13.38 14.08
CA ALA A 10 1.02 -13.46 12.79
C ALA A 10 0.25 -12.16 12.47
N TYR A 11 -0.50 -11.63 13.44
CA TYR A 11 -1.20 -10.36 13.28
C TYR A 11 -0.24 -9.20 13.03
N SER A 12 0.89 -9.16 13.75
CA SER A 12 1.88 -8.10 13.64
C SER A 12 2.54 -8.09 12.27
N ILE A 13 2.97 -9.24 11.76
CA ILE A 13 3.59 -9.38 10.42
C ILE A 13 2.60 -8.93 9.34
N LEU A 14 1.37 -9.45 9.36
CA LEU A 14 0.34 -9.06 8.39
C LEU A 14 -0.10 -7.60 8.57
N GLY A 15 -0.02 -7.07 9.79
CA GLY A 15 -0.21 -5.66 10.13
C GLY A 15 0.85 -4.76 9.51
N ILE A 16 2.13 -5.15 9.54
CA ILE A 16 3.23 -4.43 8.89
C ILE A 16 3.04 -4.41 7.37
N VAL A 17 2.65 -5.54 6.77
CA VAL A 17 2.31 -5.59 5.34
C VAL A 17 1.16 -4.63 5.03
N ASN A 18 0.13 -4.61 5.87
CA ASN A 18 -1.00 -3.70 5.71
C ASN A 18 -0.61 -2.23 5.83
N ILE A 19 0.29 -1.89 6.77
CA ILE A 19 0.89 -0.56 6.91
C ILE A 19 1.60 -0.18 5.63
N TYR A 20 2.46 -1.05 5.09
CA TYR A 20 3.17 -0.79 3.85
C TYR A 20 2.22 -0.53 2.67
N CYS A 21 1.19 -1.37 2.50
CA CYS A 21 0.16 -1.17 1.48
C CYS A 21 -0.59 0.17 1.66
N PHE A 22 -0.85 0.57 2.91
CA PHE A 22 -1.50 1.85 3.22
C PHE A 22 -0.62 3.05 2.86
N LEU A 23 0.67 3.02 3.21
CA LEU A 23 1.63 4.07 2.89
C LEU A 23 1.81 4.20 1.36
N PHE A 24 1.88 3.07 0.65
CA PHE A 24 1.95 3.05 -0.81
C PHE A 24 0.68 3.62 -1.46
N GLN A 25 -0.50 3.29 -0.92
CA GLN A 25 -1.77 3.86 -1.37
C GLN A 25 -1.84 5.37 -1.11
N ARG A 26 -1.25 5.85 -0.02
CA ARG A 26 -1.17 7.28 0.27
C ARG A 26 -0.30 8.01 -0.76
N THR A 27 0.83 7.41 -1.17
CA THR A 27 1.65 7.97 -2.26
C THR A 27 0.90 8.02 -3.59
N THR A 28 0.18 6.95 -3.99
CA THR A 28 -0.60 6.98 -5.24
C THR A 28 -1.72 8.04 -5.22
N ARG A 29 -2.35 8.29 -4.06
CA ARG A 29 -3.29 9.42 -3.90
C ARG A 29 -2.62 10.77 -4.09
N LYS A 30 -1.36 10.93 -3.67
CA LYS A 30 -0.59 12.16 -3.91
C LYS A 30 -0.26 12.31 -5.39
N ILE A 31 0.23 11.25 -6.05
CA ILE A 31 0.52 11.26 -7.50
C ILE A 31 -0.72 11.67 -8.31
N ARG A 32 -1.89 11.11 -7.97
CA ARG A 32 -3.16 11.46 -8.63
C ARG A 32 -3.47 12.96 -8.60
N ARG A 33 -3.02 13.71 -7.58
CA ARG A 33 -3.28 15.17 -7.52
C ARG A 33 -2.61 15.93 -8.65
N TYR A 34 -1.58 15.36 -9.29
CA TYR A 34 -0.92 15.95 -10.44
C TYR A 34 -1.60 15.61 -11.77
N ALA A 35 -2.59 14.70 -11.78
CA ALA A 35 -3.40 14.38 -12.96
C ALA A 35 -4.58 15.36 -13.18
N VAL A 36 -4.40 16.65 -12.83
CA VAL A 36 -5.46 17.67 -12.88
C VAL A 36 -5.99 17.80 -14.31
N GLY A 37 -7.27 17.46 -14.50
CA GLY A 37 -7.92 17.42 -15.83
C GLY A 37 -8.48 16.04 -16.21
N THR A 38 -8.07 14.98 -15.51
CA THR A 38 -8.66 13.64 -15.69
C THR A 38 -9.83 13.42 -14.71
N THR A 39 -11.05 13.31 -15.24
CA THR A 39 -12.29 13.00 -14.48
C THR A 39 -12.33 11.57 -13.92
N ASN A 40 -11.27 10.77 -14.15
CA ASN A 40 -11.29 9.35 -13.87
C ASN A 40 -10.88 9.05 -12.43
N ILE A 41 -11.88 8.83 -11.56
CA ILE A 41 -11.68 8.44 -10.15
C ILE A 41 -10.87 7.12 -10.03
N LYS A 42 -10.89 6.27 -11.07
CA LYS A 42 -10.21 4.97 -11.11
C LYS A 42 -8.72 5.04 -11.44
N LEU A 43 -8.17 6.20 -11.82
CA LEU A 43 -6.76 6.37 -12.19
C LEU A 43 -5.80 5.92 -11.07
N GLN A 44 -6.23 6.01 -9.82
CA GLN A 44 -5.42 5.57 -8.68
C GLN A 44 -4.99 4.10 -8.78
N ASN A 45 -5.89 3.22 -9.23
CA ASN A 45 -5.61 1.79 -9.31
C ASN A 45 -4.63 1.45 -10.43
N GLU A 46 -4.49 2.33 -11.41
CA GLU A 46 -3.62 2.13 -12.57
C GLU A 46 -2.16 2.43 -12.23
N PHE A 47 -1.91 3.23 -11.19
CA PHE A 47 -0.56 3.42 -10.63
C PHE A 47 -0.11 2.27 -9.74
N LEU A 48 -1.00 1.35 -9.36
CA LEU A 48 -0.68 0.24 -8.47
C LEU A 48 -0.12 -0.94 -9.27
N PRO A 49 1.10 -1.42 -8.98
CA PRO A 49 1.65 -2.60 -9.64
C PRO A 49 0.90 -3.88 -9.27
N ASP A 50 0.97 -4.92 -10.10
CA ASP A 50 0.30 -6.21 -9.83
C ASP A 50 0.68 -6.84 -8.48
N TRP A 51 1.97 -6.75 -8.10
CA TRP A 51 2.44 -7.24 -6.80
C TRP A 51 1.70 -6.57 -5.63
N TYR A 52 1.31 -5.30 -5.76
CA TYR A 52 0.61 -4.57 -4.70
C TYR A 52 -0.70 -5.27 -4.31
N PHE A 53 -1.45 -5.75 -5.30
CA PHE A 53 -2.73 -6.43 -5.06
C PHE A 53 -2.53 -7.72 -4.26
N TRP A 54 -1.50 -8.50 -4.57
CA TRP A 54 -1.14 -9.69 -3.79
C TRP A 54 -0.82 -9.37 -2.33
N PHE A 55 0.00 -8.34 -2.09
CA PHE A 55 0.30 -7.89 -0.72
C PHE A 55 -0.94 -7.34 -0.01
N TYR A 56 -1.81 -6.61 -0.71
CA TYR A 56 -3.05 -6.09 -0.15
C TYR A 56 -3.98 -7.23 0.29
N PHE A 57 -4.20 -8.24 -0.56
CA PHE A 57 -5.00 -9.42 -0.22
C PHE A 57 -4.37 -10.21 0.94
N ALA A 58 -3.06 -10.45 0.91
CA ALA A 58 -2.36 -11.11 2.02
C ALA A 58 -2.55 -10.31 3.33
N SER A 59 -2.51 -8.98 3.27
CA SER A 59 -2.70 -8.13 4.44
C SER A 59 -4.09 -8.24 5.08
N MET A 60 -5.12 -8.63 4.32
CA MET A 60 -6.47 -8.86 4.84
C MET A 60 -6.56 -10.12 5.70
N LEU A 61 -5.66 -11.09 5.50
CA LEU A 61 -5.59 -12.30 6.34
C LEU A 61 -5.28 -11.97 7.79
N ARG A 62 -4.81 -10.75 8.12
CA ARG A 62 -4.62 -10.27 9.50
C ARG A 62 -5.90 -10.32 10.34
N PHE A 63 -7.07 -10.32 9.71
CA PHE A 63 -8.33 -10.44 10.44
C PHE A 63 -8.54 -11.83 11.06
N ILE A 64 -7.94 -12.88 10.50
CA ILE A 64 -8.03 -14.23 11.05
C ILE A 64 -7.37 -14.31 12.45
N PRO A 65 -6.08 -13.96 12.62
CA PRO A 65 -5.44 -14.07 13.92
C PRO A 65 -6.00 -13.08 14.96
N ILE A 66 -6.46 -11.88 14.55
CA ILE A 66 -7.02 -10.91 15.51
C ILE A 66 -8.39 -11.32 16.04
N VAL A 67 -9.25 -11.89 15.18
CA VAL A 67 -10.56 -12.41 15.59
C VAL A 67 -10.36 -13.60 16.53
N TRP A 68 -9.44 -14.51 16.21
CA TRP A 68 -9.11 -15.63 17.08
C TRP A 68 -8.50 -15.17 18.42
N LEU A 69 -7.63 -14.15 18.38
CA LEU A 69 -7.06 -13.55 19.58
C LEU A 69 -8.15 -12.88 20.42
N ALA A 70 -9.18 -12.27 19.83
CA ALA A 70 -10.28 -11.65 20.56
C ALA A 70 -11.09 -12.66 21.38
N PHE A 71 -11.28 -13.89 20.87
CA PHE A 71 -11.92 -14.97 21.63
C PHE A 71 -11.06 -15.47 22.80
N LEU A 72 -9.73 -15.43 22.67
CA LEU A 72 -8.80 -15.88 23.71
C LEU A 72 -8.46 -14.80 24.75
N ASP A 73 -8.41 -13.54 24.32
CA ASP A 73 -8.01 -12.38 25.10
C ASP A 73 -8.40 -11.06 24.40
N TRP A 74 -9.63 -10.62 24.63
CA TRP A 74 -10.17 -9.43 23.97
C TRP A 74 -9.38 -8.15 24.30
N LYS A 75 -8.80 -8.05 25.51
CA LYS A 75 -8.01 -6.88 25.93
C LYS A 75 -6.76 -6.74 25.07
N ILE A 76 -6.00 -7.83 24.93
CA ILE A 76 -4.78 -7.85 24.11
C ILE A 76 -5.12 -7.60 22.63
N ALA A 77 -6.20 -8.20 22.13
CA ALA A 77 -6.64 -7.99 20.75
C ALA A 77 -6.97 -6.52 20.46
N VAL A 78 -7.67 -5.83 21.37
CA VAL A 78 -7.97 -4.40 21.22
C VAL A 78 -6.69 -3.56 21.26
N ILE A 79 -5.79 -3.82 22.21
CA ILE A 79 -4.54 -3.08 22.34
C ILE A 79 -3.71 -3.19 21.06
N ILE A 80 -3.49 -4.40 20.55
CA ILE A 80 -2.65 -4.59 19.37
C ILE A 80 -3.30 -4.04 18.09
N PHE A 81 -4.64 -4.11 17.99
CA PHE A 81 -5.38 -3.49 16.90
C PHE A 81 -5.19 -1.97 16.87
N ILE A 82 -5.28 -1.33 18.04
CA ILE A 82 -5.06 0.11 18.19
C ILE A 82 -3.61 0.46 17.85
N ILE A 83 -2.62 -0.29 18.36
CA ILE A 83 -1.20 -0.06 18.07
C ILE A 83 -0.93 -0.08 16.56
N VAL A 84 -1.38 -1.12 15.84
CA VAL A 84 -1.20 -1.22 14.39
C VAL A 84 -1.96 -0.09 13.65
N GLY A 85 -3.12 0.33 14.16
CA GLY A 85 -3.86 1.48 13.64
C GLY A 85 -3.08 2.79 13.77
N ILE A 86 -2.53 3.07 14.95
CA ILE A 86 -1.74 4.28 15.25
C ILE A 86 -0.46 4.29 14.41
N LEU A 87 0.24 3.15 14.28
CA LEU A 87 1.46 3.04 13.47
C LEU A 87 1.23 3.49 12.02
N LYS A 88 0.08 3.20 11.42
CA LYS A 88 -0.26 3.67 10.06
C LYS A 88 -0.31 5.19 9.94
N LEU A 89 -0.70 5.88 11.01
CA LEU A 89 -0.88 7.33 11.02
C LEU A 89 0.46 8.05 11.26
N ILE A 90 1.28 7.51 12.15
CA ILE A 90 2.54 8.14 12.58
C ILE A 90 3.68 7.84 11.61
N LEU A 91 3.71 6.67 10.98
CA LEU A 91 4.85 6.28 10.15
C LEU A 91 5.03 7.23 8.96
N PRO A 92 6.26 7.77 8.78
CA PRO A 92 6.54 8.67 7.68
C PRO A 92 6.41 7.94 6.34
N VAL A 93 5.86 8.63 5.35
CA VAL A 93 5.75 8.09 4.00
C VAL A 93 7.05 8.40 3.25
N ASN A 94 7.77 7.37 2.80
CA ASN A 94 8.84 7.55 1.84
C ASN A 94 8.25 7.64 0.43
N ASP A 95 7.65 8.80 0.12
CA ASP A 95 6.97 9.02 -1.15
C ASP A 95 7.90 8.87 -2.35
N TYR A 96 9.14 9.37 -2.25
CA TYR A 96 10.12 9.26 -3.33
C TYR A 96 10.42 7.79 -3.68
N ALA A 97 10.70 6.93 -2.68
CA ALA A 97 10.96 5.52 -2.94
C ALA A 97 9.76 4.78 -3.55
N HIS A 98 8.54 5.15 -3.15
CA HIS A 98 7.32 4.59 -3.73
C HIS A 98 7.10 5.07 -5.18
N ILE A 99 7.33 6.36 -5.46
CA ILE A 99 7.27 6.93 -6.82
C ILE A 99 8.28 6.21 -7.73
N GLN A 100 9.52 6.00 -7.29
CA GLN A 100 10.52 5.25 -8.06
C GLN A 100 10.07 3.82 -8.40
N LYS A 101 9.42 3.12 -7.45
CA LYS A 101 8.87 1.78 -7.73
C LYS A 101 7.76 1.81 -8.77
N ILE A 102 6.90 2.84 -8.74
CA ILE A 102 5.81 3.03 -9.71
C ILE A 102 6.39 3.36 -11.08
N LYS A 103 7.35 4.30 -11.16
CA LYS A 103 8.07 4.66 -12.38
C LYS A 103 8.71 3.43 -13.04
N LYS A 104 9.48 2.65 -12.26
CA LYS A 104 10.14 1.43 -12.75
C LYS A 104 9.14 0.39 -13.26
N HIS A 105 7.93 0.34 -12.70
CA HIS A 105 6.87 -0.54 -13.19
C HIS A 105 6.40 -0.11 -14.58
N PHE A 106 6.12 1.17 -14.81
CA PHE A 106 5.75 1.70 -16.12
C PHE A 106 6.88 1.60 -17.15
N GLU A 107 8.12 1.92 -16.78
CA GLU A 107 9.30 1.77 -17.66
C GLU A 107 9.46 0.33 -18.13
N LYS A 108 9.30 -0.66 -17.24
CA LYS A 108 9.32 -2.09 -17.61
C LYS A 108 8.20 -2.46 -18.57
N LYS A 109 7.00 -1.90 -18.37
CA LYS A 109 5.83 -2.17 -19.23
C LYS A 109 6.03 -1.60 -20.64
N ILE A 110 6.62 -0.40 -20.74
CA ILE A 110 6.98 0.28 -21.99
C ILE A 110 8.10 -0.45 -22.71
N ALA A 111 9.20 -0.78 -22.01
CA ALA A 111 10.31 -1.53 -22.59
C ALA A 111 9.90 -2.93 -23.09
N GLY A 112 8.88 -3.54 -22.46
CA GLY A 112 8.34 -4.83 -22.86
C GLY A 112 7.37 -4.81 -24.05
N MET A 113 7.23 -3.69 -24.76
CA MET A 113 6.30 -3.50 -25.90
C MET A 113 4.82 -3.82 -25.59
N LYS A 114 4.42 -3.80 -24.32
CA LYS A 114 3.03 -4.00 -23.85
C LYS A 114 2.35 -2.69 -23.46
N ALA A 115 2.98 -1.56 -23.78
CA ALA A 115 2.46 -0.25 -23.40
C ALA A 115 1.38 0.22 -24.37
N THR A 116 0.38 0.84 -23.77
CA THR A 116 -0.65 1.61 -24.46
C THR A 116 -0.34 3.10 -24.34
N ASP A 117 -0.91 3.96 -25.18
CA ASP A 117 -0.75 5.43 -25.09
C ASP A 117 -1.09 5.96 -23.69
N LYS A 118 -2.01 5.28 -23.02
CA LYS A 118 -2.40 5.52 -21.64
C LYS A 118 -1.25 5.30 -20.63
N ASP A 119 -0.40 4.30 -20.84
CA ASP A 119 0.75 4.04 -19.96
C ASP A 119 1.79 5.15 -20.06
N PHE A 120 1.96 5.77 -21.23
CA PHE A 120 2.81 6.94 -21.41
C PHE A 120 2.25 8.16 -20.67
N GLN A 121 0.94 8.41 -20.76
CA GLN A 121 0.28 9.49 -20.01
C GLN A 121 0.39 9.28 -18.49
N LEU A 122 0.22 8.04 -18.01
CA LEU A 122 0.39 7.71 -16.59
C LEU A 122 1.85 7.92 -16.13
N LEU A 123 2.83 7.55 -16.97
CA LEU A 123 4.24 7.79 -16.68
C LEU A 123 4.55 9.29 -16.59
N GLU A 124 3.99 10.12 -17.47
CA GLU A 124 4.17 11.58 -17.44
C GLU A 124 3.70 12.18 -16.11
N ILE A 125 2.52 11.76 -15.62
CA ILE A 125 1.99 12.16 -14.31
C ILE A 125 2.92 11.72 -13.17
N VAL A 126 3.48 10.51 -13.26
CA VAL A 126 4.43 9.99 -12.26
C VAL A 126 5.73 10.81 -12.27
N LEU A 127 6.24 11.18 -13.44
CA LEU A 127 7.43 12.02 -13.59
C LEU A 127 7.19 13.44 -13.06
N GLU A 128 5.99 14.00 -13.27
CA GLU A 128 5.61 15.29 -12.69
C GLU A 128 5.55 15.22 -11.15
N ALA A 129 4.98 14.12 -10.62
CA ALA A 129 4.95 13.87 -9.19
C ALA A 129 6.36 13.71 -8.59
N GLU A 130 7.26 13.02 -9.29
CA GLU A 130 8.67 12.86 -8.91
C GLU A 130 9.36 14.23 -8.77
N LYS A 131 9.25 15.09 -9.79
CA LYS A 131 9.86 16.43 -9.80
C LYS A 131 9.38 17.33 -8.66
N LYS A 132 8.13 17.19 -8.23
CA LYS A 132 7.53 18.01 -7.15
C LYS A 132 7.73 17.41 -5.76
N THR A 133 8.28 16.21 -5.65
CA THR A 133 8.55 15.51 -4.38
C THR A 133 10.02 15.62 -3.96
N VAL A 134 10.93 15.95 -4.89
CA VAL A 134 12.34 16.30 -4.66
C VAL A 134 12.46 17.79 -4.34
#